data_AF-A0A3D8YL16-F1
#
_entry.id   AF-A0A3D8YL16-F1
#
_cell.length_a   1.000
_cell.length_b   1.000
_cell.length_c   1.000
_cell.angle_alpha   90.00
_cell.angle_beta   90.00
_cell.angle_gamma   90.00
#
_symmetry.space_group_name_H-M   'P 1'
#
loop_
_entity.id
_entity.type
_entity.pdbx_description
1 polymer ?
#
loop_
_entity_poly.entity_id
_entity_poly.type
_entity_poly.pdbx_seq_one_letter_code
_entity_poly.pdbx_strand_id
1 'polypeptide(L)'
;PLLDRINPKKYLIYSQMLQGLLLLGIPLLHIIDHLTLSLLLLIMFIASLLNQMIYPIQLSLLPKILNENQLIDGNAYFSIAYQSSDALFNALAGIVITAFGLFSIYVIDSVTFLINGVMFIFLSRQIYLINRHKTVEKSGYLKMHFQTLCSGLALWKGKLFFPY
;
A
#
# COMPACT_ATOMS: atom_id res chain seq x y z
N PRO A 1 12.90 9.43 -2.40
CA PRO A 1 13.65 9.84 -1.18
C PRO A 1 13.01 9.41 0.15
N LEU A 2 11.72 9.72 0.42
CA LEU A 2 11.04 9.29 1.67
C LEU A 2 10.47 7.86 1.60
N LEU A 3 9.96 7.46 0.43
CA LEU A 3 9.44 6.11 0.16
C LEU A 3 10.50 5.00 0.29
N ASP A 4 11.78 5.32 0.20
CA ASP A 4 12.87 4.34 0.20
C ASP A 4 13.18 3.79 1.60
N ARG A 5 12.76 4.49 2.66
CA ARG A 5 13.00 4.08 4.07
C ARG A 5 11.76 3.52 4.78
N ILE A 6 10.58 3.77 4.23
CA ILE A 6 9.31 3.36 4.83
C ILE A 6 8.94 1.98 4.28
N ASN A 7 8.62 1.02 5.16
CA ASN A 7 8.07 -0.25 4.72
C ASN A 7 6.63 -0.02 4.22
N PRO A 8 6.36 -0.11 2.90
CA PRO A 8 5.08 0.30 2.32
C PRO A 8 3.91 -0.47 2.91
N LYS A 9 4.12 -1.76 3.21
CA LYS A 9 3.09 -2.64 3.76
C LYS A 9 2.72 -2.25 5.19
N LYS A 10 3.73 -2.06 6.04
CA LYS A 10 3.52 -1.66 7.43
C LYS A 10 2.82 -0.31 7.49
N TYR A 11 3.25 0.62 6.64
CA TYR A 11 2.62 1.94 6.55
C TYR A 11 1.13 1.82 6.21
N LEU A 12 0.77 1.10 5.15
CA LEU A 12 -0.64 0.92 4.76
C LEU A 12 -1.48 0.32 5.90
N ILE A 13 -0.98 -0.70 6.60
CA ILE A 13 -1.74 -1.33 7.69
C ILE A 13 -1.89 -0.35 8.86
N TYR A 14 -0.79 0.23 9.35
CA TYR A 14 -0.83 1.11 10.51
C TYR A 14 -1.59 2.40 10.24
N SER A 15 -1.44 3.01 9.06
CA SER A 15 -2.12 4.26 8.72
C SER A 15 -3.63 4.06 8.59
N GLN A 16 -4.08 2.93 8.03
CA GLN A 16 -5.50 2.59 7.90
C GLN A 16 -6.12 2.26 9.26
N MET A 17 -5.44 1.44 10.08
CA MET A 17 -5.89 1.16 11.44
C MET A 17 -5.97 2.42 12.30
N LEU A 18 -4.94 3.28 12.24
CA LEU A 18 -4.90 4.52 13.00
C LEU A 18 -5.98 5.50 12.53
N GLN A 19 -6.18 5.67 11.22
CA GLN A 19 -7.28 6.50 10.70
C GLN A 19 -8.65 5.97 11.12
N GLY A 20 -8.86 4.65 11.05
CA GLY A 20 -10.10 4.02 11.50
C GLY A 20 -10.40 4.33 12.96
N LEU A 21 -9.43 4.12 13.85
CA LEU A 21 -9.57 4.43 15.28
C LEU A 21 -9.73 5.94 15.55
N LEU A 22 -8.95 6.76 14.86
CA LEU A 22 -8.96 8.21 15.04
C LEU A 22 -10.31 8.83 14.62
N LEU A 23 -10.87 8.39 13.49
CA LEU A 23 -12.17 8.85 13.02
C LEU A 23 -13.32 8.30 13.86
N LEU A 24 -13.19 7.09 14.42
CA LEU A 24 -14.16 6.58 15.39
C LEU A 24 -14.21 7.41 16.67
N GLY A 25 -13.10 8.06 17.02
CA GLY A 25 -13.02 8.97 18.15
C GLY A 25 -13.98 10.15 18.03
N ILE A 26 -14.29 10.63 16.82
CA ILE A 26 -15.16 11.78 16.58
C ILE A 26 -16.59 11.55 17.12
N PRO A 27 -17.35 10.53 16.68
CA PRO A 27 -18.68 10.27 17.21
C PRO A 27 -18.65 9.92 18.70
N LEU A 28 -17.61 9.22 19.19
CA LEU A 28 -17.49 8.91 20.62
C LEU A 28 -17.33 10.17 21.47
N LEU A 29 -16.47 11.11 21.06
CA LEU A 29 -16.28 12.40 21.70
C LEU A 29 -17.55 13.26 21.65
N HIS A 30 -18.34 13.12 20.58
CA HIS A 30 -19.62 13.82 20.46
C HIS A 30 -20.64 13.32 21.48
N ILE A 31 -20.75 12.00 21.68
CA ILE A 31 -21.71 11.40 22.63
C ILE A 31 -21.45 11.83 24.07
N ILE A 32 -20.18 12.09 24.43
CA ILE A 32 -19.78 12.57 25.75
C ILE A 32 -19.67 14.10 25.84
N ASP A 33 -20.16 14.85 24.84
CA ASP A 33 -20.15 16.32 24.76
C ASP A 33 -18.76 16.98 24.90
N HIS A 34 -17.69 16.24 24.59
CA HIS A 34 -16.31 16.73 24.63
C HIS A 34 -15.73 17.09 23.26
N LEU A 35 -16.50 16.87 22.17
CA LEU A 35 -16.06 17.21 20.83
C LEU A 35 -16.09 18.73 20.61
N THR A 36 -14.91 19.33 20.46
CA THR A 36 -14.75 20.74 20.07
C THR A 36 -14.36 20.86 18.60
N LEU A 37 -14.67 21.99 17.97
CA LEU A 37 -14.27 22.28 16.59
C LEU A 37 -12.75 22.16 16.41
N SER A 38 -11.96 22.68 17.37
CA SER A 38 -10.51 22.60 17.35
C SER A 38 -10.00 21.16 17.35
N LEU A 39 -10.61 20.28 18.15
CA LEU A 39 -10.24 18.87 18.21
C LEU A 39 -10.63 18.13 16.94
N LEU A 40 -11.80 18.43 16.38
CA LEU A 40 -12.24 17.90 15.09
C LEU A 40 -11.25 18.26 13.97
N LEU A 41 -10.85 19.53 13.88
CA LEU A 41 -9.88 19.99 12.88
C LEU A 41 -8.51 19.32 13.06
N LEU A 42 -8.05 19.17 14.31
CA LEU A 42 -6.81 18.47 14.61
C LEU A 42 -6.87 16.99 14.17
N ILE A 43 -7.98 16.31 14.45
CA ILE A 43 -8.21 14.93 14.00
C ILE A 43 -8.17 14.84 12.47
N MET A 44 -8.89 15.71 11.77
CA MET A 44 -8.94 15.73 10.31
C MET A 44 -7.57 16.04 9.68
N PHE A 45 -6.81 16.93 10.31
CA PHE A 45 -5.44 17.24 9.88
C PHE A 45 -4.53 16.01 9.98
N ILE A 46 -4.52 15.32 11.13
CA ILE A 46 -3.73 14.09 11.32
C ILE A 46 -4.18 13.01 10.33
N ALA A 47 -5.49 12.81 10.15
CA ALA A 47 -6.02 11.83 9.20
C ALA A 47 -5.57 12.13 7.76
N SER A 48 -5.62 13.40 7.33
CA SER A 48 -5.18 13.84 6.00
C SER A 48 -3.68 13.60 5.78
N LEU A 49 -2.85 13.88 6.79
CA LEU A 49 -1.41 13.60 6.73
C LEU A 49 -1.12 12.10 6.55
N LEU A 50 -1.86 11.24 7.24
CA LEU A 50 -1.73 9.78 7.10
C LEU A 50 -2.20 9.30 5.72
N ASN A 51 -3.20 9.96 5.13
CA ASN A 51 -3.75 9.58 3.84
C ASN A 51 -2.82 9.94 2.67
N GLN A 52 -2.05 11.02 2.78
CA GLN A 52 -1.25 11.56 1.67
C GLN A 52 -0.27 10.57 1.04
N MET A 53 0.29 9.63 1.81
CA MET A 53 1.24 8.65 1.28
C MET A 53 0.60 7.34 0.79
N ILE A 54 -0.70 7.15 0.99
CA ILE A 54 -1.37 5.87 0.73
C ILE A 54 -1.41 5.54 -0.76
N TYR A 55 -1.90 6.47 -1.57
CA TYR A 55 -1.98 6.31 -3.03
C TYR A 55 -0.63 6.02 -3.71
N PRO A 56 0.45 6.82 -3.49
CA PRO A 56 1.75 6.53 -4.12
C PRO A 56 2.35 5.20 -3.65
N ILE A 57 2.11 4.82 -2.38
CA ILE A 57 2.53 3.52 -1.88
C ILE A 57 1.77 2.39 -2.61
N GLN A 58 0.45 2.50 -2.77
CA GLN A 58 -0.36 1.49 -3.48
C GLN A 58 0.09 1.33 -4.94
N LEU A 59 0.33 2.42 -5.66
CA LEU A 59 0.89 2.37 -7.02
C LEU A 59 2.27 1.70 -7.06
N SER A 60 3.13 1.92 -6.06
CA SER A 60 4.44 1.25 -5.98
C SER A 60 4.35 -0.27 -5.73
N LEU A 61 3.18 -0.75 -5.29
CA LEU A 61 2.93 -2.17 -5.05
C LEU A 61 2.37 -2.90 -6.28
N LEU A 62 1.68 -2.22 -7.20
CA LEU A 62 1.19 -2.81 -8.45
C LEU A 62 2.26 -3.63 -9.20
N PRO A 63 3.48 -3.11 -9.48
CA PRO A 63 4.51 -3.88 -10.18
C PRO A 63 5.12 -5.03 -9.38
N LYS A 64 4.78 -5.16 -8.09
CA LYS A 64 5.18 -6.29 -7.25
C LYS A 64 4.16 -7.43 -7.28
N ILE A 65 2.93 -7.14 -7.71
CA ILE A 65 1.78 -8.06 -7.68
C ILE A 65 1.42 -8.52 -9.10
N LEU A 66 1.61 -7.66 -10.09
CA LEU A 66 1.29 -7.92 -11.49
C LEU A 66 2.54 -8.23 -12.32
N ASN A 67 2.35 -8.97 -13.42
CA ASN A 67 3.38 -9.14 -14.45
C ASN A 67 3.51 -7.87 -15.30
N GLU A 68 4.67 -7.66 -15.92
CA GLU A 68 4.95 -6.44 -16.73
C GLU A 68 3.89 -6.17 -17.79
N ASN A 69 3.44 -7.23 -18.48
CA ASN A 69 2.42 -7.15 -19.53
C ASN A 69 1.04 -6.74 -19.02
N GLN A 70 0.79 -6.84 -17.71
CA GLN A 70 -0.50 -6.52 -17.07
C GLN A 70 -0.47 -5.15 -16.36
N LEU A 71 0.66 -4.44 -16.35
CA LEU A 71 0.81 -3.20 -15.59
C LEU A 71 -0.07 -2.06 -16.11
N ILE A 72 -0.22 -1.97 -17.44
CA ILE A 72 -1.02 -0.92 -18.07
C ILE A 72 -2.49 -1.09 -17.68
N ASP A 73 -3.03 -2.29 -17.87
CA ASP A 73 -4.42 -2.62 -17.51
C ASP A 73 -4.64 -2.52 -16.00
N GLY A 74 -3.71 -3.03 -15.19
CA GLY A 74 -3.77 -2.94 -13.74
C GLY A 74 -3.81 -1.50 -13.23
N ASN A 75 -2.99 -0.61 -13.81
CA ASN A 75 -3.01 0.80 -13.48
C ASN A 75 -4.33 1.49 -13.91
N ALA A 76 -4.87 1.12 -15.06
CA ALA A 76 -6.15 1.61 -15.54
C ALA A 76 -7.30 1.19 -14.61
N TYR A 77 -7.40 -0.10 -14.25
CA TYR A 77 -8.42 -0.59 -13.32
C TYR A 77 -8.29 0.05 -11.93
N PHE A 78 -7.07 0.19 -11.42
CA PHE A 78 -6.82 0.85 -10.14
C PHE A 78 -7.29 2.31 -10.17
N SER A 79 -6.99 3.04 -11.25
CA SER A 79 -7.42 4.42 -11.45
C SER A 79 -8.93 4.56 -11.57
N ILE A 80 -9.59 3.65 -12.29
CA ILE A 80 -11.05 3.59 -12.43
C ILE A 80 -11.68 3.33 -11.06
N ALA A 81 -11.20 2.34 -10.32
CA ALA A 81 -11.72 2.02 -8.98
C ALA A 81 -11.60 3.23 -8.04
N TYR A 82 -10.46 3.93 -8.05
CA TYR A 82 -10.24 5.10 -7.22
C TYR A 82 -11.18 6.26 -7.59
N GLN A 83 -11.22 6.64 -8.87
CA GLN A 83 -12.02 7.77 -9.35
C GLN A 83 -13.52 7.50 -9.23
N SER A 84 -13.96 6.28 -9.55
CA SER A 84 -15.37 5.91 -9.41
C SER A 84 -15.79 5.87 -7.94
N SER A 85 -14.97 5.33 -7.05
CA SER A 85 -15.25 5.34 -5.61
C SER A 85 -15.37 6.77 -5.09
N ASP A 86 -14.41 7.64 -5.43
CA ASP A 86 -14.44 9.04 -5.02
C ASP A 86 -15.70 9.76 -5.52
N ALA A 87 -16.02 9.62 -6.81
CA ALA A 87 -17.22 10.21 -7.38
C ALA A 87 -18.52 9.68 -6.74
N LEU A 88 -18.63 8.35 -6.56
CA LEU A 88 -19.81 7.71 -5.98
C LEU A 88 -19.99 8.11 -4.50
N PHE A 89 -18.92 8.04 -3.70
CA PHE A 89 -19.02 8.37 -2.28
C PHE A 89 -19.26 9.86 -2.07
N ASN A 90 -18.65 10.75 -2.86
CA ASN A 90 -18.96 12.18 -2.79
C ASN A 90 -20.42 12.47 -3.14
N ALA A 91 -20.99 11.80 -4.15
CA ALA A 91 -22.40 11.94 -4.50
C ALA A 91 -23.34 11.41 -3.39
N LEU A 92 -22.99 10.28 -2.77
CA LEU A 92 -23.79 9.65 -1.72
C LEU A 92 -23.65 10.34 -0.36
N ALA A 93 -22.52 10.99 -0.07
CA ALA A 93 -22.23 11.61 1.22
C ALA A 93 -23.33 12.60 1.65
N GLY A 94 -23.80 13.45 0.72
CA GLY A 94 -24.88 14.40 1.01
C GLY A 94 -26.17 13.71 1.47
N ILE A 95 -26.56 12.62 0.77
CA ILE A 95 -27.75 11.84 1.09
C ILE A 95 -27.62 11.20 2.48
N VAL A 96 -26.45 10.62 2.77
CA VAL A 96 -26.16 9.99 4.06
C VAL A 96 -26.20 11.01 5.19
N ILE A 97 -25.59 12.18 5.02
CA ILE A 97 -25.61 13.26 6.02
C ILE A 97 -27.05 13.72 6.29
N THR A 98 -27.86 13.92 5.25
CA THR A 98 -29.24 14.38 5.42
C THR A 98 -30.12 13.33 6.10
N ALA A 99 -29.92 12.03 5.81
CA ALA A 99 -30.73 10.96 6.37
C ALA A 99 -30.30 10.52 7.78
N PHE A 100 -28.99 10.42 8.05
CA PHE A 100 -28.43 9.83 9.27
C PHE A 100 -27.61 10.81 10.11
N GLY A 101 -27.47 12.06 9.66
CA GLY A 101 -26.67 13.09 10.32
C GLY A 101 -25.18 13.01 9.98
N LEU A 102 -24.45 14.08 10.30
CA LEU A 102 -23.02 14.23 9.98
C LEU A 102 -22.15 13.12 10.60
N PHE A 103 -22.43 12.74 11.84
CA PHE A 103 -21.61 11.77 12.59
C PHE A 103 -21.65 10.36 11.99
N SER A 104 -22.67 10.04 11.20
CA SER A 104 -22.77 8.75 10.52
C SER A 104 -21.64 8.55 9.49
N ILE A 105 -21.18 9.61 8.81
CA ILE A 105 -20.05 9.53 7.87
C ILE A 105 -18.79 9.08 8.58
N TYR A 106 -18.48 9.66 9.75
CA TYR A 106 -17.27 9.30 10.48
C TYR A 106 -17.28 7.84 10.97
N VAL A 107 -18.47 7.29 11.28
CA VAL A 107 -18.62 5.86 11.60
C VAL A 107 -18.38 5.00 10.35
N ILE A 108 -19.00 5.34 9.22
CA ILE A 108 -18.84 4.62 7.95
C ILE A 108 -17.38 4.65 7.49
N ASP A 109 -16.74 5.82 7.55
CA ASP A 109 -15.32 5.99 7.21
C ASP A 109 -14.46 5.14 8.13
N SER A 110 -14.67 5.21 9.45
CA SER A 110 -13.93 4.42 10.42
C SER A 110 -13.98 2.92 10.10
N VAL A 111 -15.19 2.40 9.86
CA VAL A 111 -15.40 0.99 9.50
C VAL A 111 -14.69 0.66 8.19
N THR A 112 -14.77 1.55 7.20
CA THR A 112 -14.13 1.37 5.89
C THR A 112 -12.60 1.31 6.01
N PHE A 113 -11.99 2.22 6.78
CA PHE A 113 -10.55 2.23 7.08
C PHE A 113 -10.12 0.96 7.82
N LEU A 114 -10.91 0.48 8.78
CA LEU A 114 -10.63 -0.76 9.50
C LEU A 114 -10.69 -1.98 8.57
N ILE A 115 -11.74 -2.09 7.75
CA ILE A 115 -11.88 -3.16 6.76
C ILE A 115 -10.68 -3.13 5.79
N ASN A 116 -10.32 -1.95 5.29
CA ASN A 116 -9.20 -1.80 4.37
C ASN A 116 -7.86 -2.20 5.00
N GLY A 117 -7.61 -1.81 6.25
CA GLY A 117 -6.42 -2.24 6.98
C GLY A 117 -6.37 -3.77 7.19
N VAL A 118 -7.51 -4.41 7.45
CA VAL A 118 -7.62 -5.88 7.51
C VAL A 118 -7.33 -6.51 6.15
N MET A 119 -7.88 -5.96 5.06
CA MET A 119 -7.57 -6.40 3.69
C MET A 119 -6.06 -6.29 3.39
N PHE A 120 -5.40 -5.22 3.81
CA PHE A 120 -3.95 -5.07 3.66
C PHE A 120 -3.14 -6.08 4.47
N ILE A 121 -3.62 -6.52 5.63
CA ILE A 121 -2.98 -7.61 6.39
C ILE A 121 -3.00 -8.91 5.57
N PHE A 122 -4.13 -9.25 4.96
CA PHE A 122 -4.24 -10.44 4.11
C PHE A 122 -3.36 -10.34 2.86
N LEU A 123 -3.39 -9.19 2.17
CA LEU A 123 -2.56 -8.94 0.99
C LEU A 123 -1.06 -8.98 1.32
N SER A 124 -0.66 -8.42 2.47
CA SER A 124 0.73 -8.39 2.93
C SER A 124 1.33 -9.79 3.06
N ARG A 125 0.55 -10.75 3.57
CA ARG A 125 0.92 -12.16 3.67
C ARG A 125 1.26 -12.74 2.30
N GLN A 126 0.42 -12.48 1.30
CA GLN A 126 0.61 -12.98 -0.06
C GLN A 126 1.85 -12.36 -0.73
N ILE A 127 2.02 -11.03 -0.62
CA ILE A 127 3.19 -10.34 -1.19
C ILE A 127 4.49 -10.77 -0.50
N TYR A 128 4.47 -11.09 0.80
CA TYR A 128 5.66 -11.60 1.51
C TYR A 128 6.11 -12.95 0.94
N LEU A 129 5.15 -13.84 0.63
CA LEU A 129 5.44 -15.14 0.02
C LEU A 129 6.02 -15.00 -1.40
N ILE A 130 5.45 -14.10 -2.21
CA ILE A 130 5.91 -13.84 -3.58
C ILE A 130 7.35 -13.29 -3.59
N ASN A 131 7.65 -12.31 -2.72
CA ASN A 131 8.99 -11.75 -2.64
C ASN A 131 10.02 -12.76 -2.11
N ARG A 132 9.64 -13.62 -1.14
CA ARG A 132 10.54 -14.66 -0.64
C ARG A 132 10.97 -15.61 -1.76
N HIS A 133 10.04 -15.98 -2.66
CA HIS A 133 10.36 -16.81 -3.83
C HIS A 133 11.31 -16.10 -4.81
N LYS A 134 11.02 -14.86 -5.21
CA LYS A 134 11.89 -14.08 -6.12
C LYS A 134 13.29 -13.83 -5.55
N THR A 135 13.42 -13.65 -4.23
CA THR A 135 14.72 -13.38 -3.57
C THR A 135 15.59 -14.64 -3.50
N VAL A 136 14.99 -15.81 -3.21
CA VAL A 136 15.68 -17.10 -3.20
C VAL A 136 16.13 -17.50 -4.62
N GLU A 137 15.26 -17.29 -5.61
CA GLU A 137 15.56 -17.54 -7.02
C GLU A 137 16.68 -16.62 -7.53
N LYS A 138 16.58 -15.30 -7.31
CA LYS A 138 17.62 -14.34 -7.72
C LYS A 138 18.97 -14.61 -7.04
N SER A 139 18.98 -15.07 -5.78
CA SER A 139 20.20 -15.49 -5.08
C SER A 139 20.84 -16.73 -5.73
N GLY A 140 20.03 -17.71 -6.16
CA GLY A 140 20.48 -18.87 -6.92
C GLY A 140 21.06 -18.50 -8.29
N TYR A 141 20.37 -17.64 -9.05
CA TYR A 141 20.84 -17.14 -10.35
C TYR A 141 22.15 -16.36 -10.24
N LEU A 142 22.30 -15.48 -9.24
CA LEU A 142 23.54 -14.75 -9.00
C LEU A 142 24.69 -15.70 -8.65
N LYS A 143 24.47 -16.68 -7.77
CA LYS A 143 25.49 -17.68 -7.43
C LYS A 143 25.92 -18.49 -8.65
N MET A 144 24.96 -18.89 -9.47
CA MET A 144 25.20 -19.63 -10.71
C MET A 144 25.97 -18.79 -11.75
N HIS A 145 25.63 -17.51 -11.91
CA HIS A 145 26.36 -16.57 -12.78
C HIS A 145 27.80 -16.34 -12.32
N PHE A 146 28.03 -16.13 -11.02
CA PHE A 146 29.38 -16.02 -10.48
C PHE A 146 30.18 -17.31 -10.66
N GLN A 147 29.55 -18.46 -10.47
CA GLN A 147 30.19 -19.75 -10.63
C GLN A 147 30.55 -20.03 -12.10
N THR A 148 29.66 -19.69 -13.04
CA THR A 148 29.91 -19.77 -14.49
C THR A 148 31.02 -18.81 -14.95
N LEU A 149 31.04 -17.59 -14.43
CA LEU A 149 32.13 -16.63 -14.69
C LEU A 149 33.48 -17.15 -14.17
N CYS A 150 33.53 -17.70 -12.95
CA CYS A 150 34.75 -18.29 -12.40
C CYS A 150 35.22 -19.51 -13.21
N SER A 151 34.31 -20.39 -13.65
CA SER A 151 34.68 -21.49 -14.55
C SER A 151 35.13 -21.01 -15.93
N GLY A 152 34.53 -19.93 -16.47
CA GLY A 152 34.98 -19.30 -17.71
C GLY A 152 36.39 -18.70 -17.61
N LEU A 153 36.71 -18.08 -16.47
CA LEU A 153 38.06 -17.58 -16.16
C LEU A 153 39.07 -18.70 -15.95
N ALA A 154 38.65 -19.86 -15.45
CA ALA A 154 39.50 -21.04 -15.32
C ALA A 154 39.87 -21.62 -16.70
N LEU A 155 38.97 -21.57 -17.68
CA LEU A 155 39.24 -21.95 -19.07
C LEU A 155 40.27 -21.03 -19.74
N TRP A 156 40.29 -19.73 -19.38
CA TRP A 156 41.28 -18.79 -19.91
C TRP A 156 42.72 -19.14 -19.52
N LYS A 157 42.92 -19.82 -18.38
CA LYS A 157 44.24 -20.34 -17.96
C LYS A 157 44.62 -21.66 -18.62
N GLY A 158 43.70 -22.29 -19.36
CA GLY A 158 43.91 -23.57 -20.05
C GLY A 158 43.97 -23.43 -21.56
N LYS A 159 45.20 -23.29 -22.10
CA LYS A 159 45.58 -23.81 -23.43
C LYS A 159 44.85 -23.30 -24.69
N LEU A 160 44.28 -22.10 -24.72
CA LEU A 160 43.68 -21.54 -25.96
C LEU A 160 44.47 -20.41 -26.64
N PHE A 161 45.53 -19.86 -26.01
CA PHE A 161 46.19 -18.63 -26.49
C PHE A 161 47.60 -18.80 -27.10
N PHE A 162 48.12 -20.02 -27.21
CA PHE A 162 49.37 -20.27 -27.95
C PHE A 162 49.16 -21.35 -29.01
N PRO A 163 48.66 -20.99 -30.20
CA PRO A 163 48.90 -21.80 -31.39
C PRO A 163 50.42 -21.73 -31.68
N TYR A 164 51.04 -22.90 -31.80
CA TYR A 164 52.42 -23.06 -32.25
C TYR A 164 52.62 -22.50 -33.65
#